data_AF-A0A3D2IHS5-F1
#
_entry.id   AF-A0A3D2IHS5-F1
#
_cell.length_a   1.000
_cell.length_b   1.000
_cell.length_c   1.000
_cell.angle_alpha   90.00
_cell.angle_beta   90.00
_cell.angle_gamma   90.00
#
_symmetry.space_group_name_H-M   'P 1'
#
loop_
_entity.id
_entity.type
_entity.pdbx_description
1 polymer ?
#
loop_
_entity_poly.entity_id
_entity_poly.type
_entity_poly.pdbx_seq_one_letter_code
_entity_poly.pdbx_strand_id
1 'polypeptide(L)'
;MYRKVALSLSLILLILNCQFLKNAQINEPKTHPEIQREFRAAWVATVDNINWPSSPGLPVAVQQKEALELLDLLADNNFNAVIFQVRPQADALYESELEPWSYYLTAEQGEAPFPYYDPLEFWIEEAHKRGLELHVWMNPYRAHHPKGGEVSETSLVQTKSELIVELQNGYWWFDPSLKETQDHGVEVVMDIVKRYDIDGVHFDDYFYPYPSYNNDEDFPDDKSWNEYLSNGGKLSRGDWRRNSVN
;
A
#
# COMPACT_ATOMS: atom_id res chain seq x y z
N MET A 1 59.75 33.75 53.55
CA MET A 1 59.99 32.65 52.58
C MET A 1 58.68 31.98 52.11
N TYR A 2 57.56 32.71 51.95
CA TYR A 2 56.24 32.15 51.61
C TYR A 2 55.45 33.03 50.62
N ARG A 3 56.10 33.53 49.55
CA ARG A 3 55.43 34.38 48.54
C ARG A 3 55.55 33.90 47.09
N LYS A 4 56.10 32.70 46.87
CA LYS A 4 56.29 32.15 45.50
C LYS A 4 55.49 30.88 45.19
N VAL A 5 54.65 30.38 46.12
CA VAL A 5 53.86 29.15 45.90
C VAL A 5 52.40 29.43 45.48
N ALA A 6 51.90 30.65 45.72
CA ALA A 6 50.49 30.97 45.43
C ALA A 6 50.18 31.23 43.95
N LEU A 7 51.14 31.71 43.15
CA LEU A 7 50.89 32.00 41.72
C LEU A 7 50.84 30.74 40.84
N SER A 8 51.46 29.64 41.26
CA SER A 8 51.52 28.42 40.45
C SER A 8 50.25 27.56 40.56
N LEU A 9 49.45 27.71 41.62
CA LEU A 9 48.16 27.01 41.74
C LEU A 9 47.02 27.69 40.97
N SER A 10 47.06 29.03 40.82
CA SER A 10 46.02 29.76 40.10
C SER A 10 46.08 29.57 38.58
N LEU A 11 47.26 29.27 38.03
CA LEU A 11 47.43 29.03 36.59
C LEU A 11 47.04 27.59 36.19
N ILE A 12 47.25 26.61 37.07
CA ILE A 12 46.84 25.21 36.84
C ILE A 12 45.31 25.06 36.91
N LEU A 13 44.63 25.85 37.75
CA LEU A 13 43.16 25.84 37.83
C LEU A 13 42.46 26.48 36.61
N LEU A 14 43.15 27.35 35.87
CA LEU A 14 42.63 27.95 34.62
C LEU A 14 42.75 27.00 33.42
N ILE A 15 43.82 26.19 33.37
CA ILE A 15 44.06 25.27 32.24
C ILE A 15 43.16 24.02 32.34
N LEU A 16 42.82 23.56 33.55
CA LEU A 16 41.90 22.44 33.76
C LEU A 16 40.42 22.78 33.48
N ASN A 17 40.02 24.06 33.56
CA ASN A 17 38.66 24.49 33.21
C ASN A 17 38.44 24.66 31.70
N CYS A 18 39.51 24.69 30.89
CA CYS A 18 39.38 24.83 29.45
C CYS A 18 39.17 23.49 28.72
N GLN A 19 39.41 22.35 29.40
CA GLN A 19 39.16 21.01 28.86
C GLN A 19 37.74 20.49 29.17
N PHE A 20 36.93 21.25 29.90
CA PHE A 20 35.54 20.93 30.24
C PHE A 20 34.50 21.77 29.49
N LEU A 21 34.92 22.52 28.46
CA LEU A 21 34.01 22.88 27.38
C LEU A 21 33.79 21.62 26.54
N LYS A 22 32.85 20.80 27.02
CA LYS A 22 32.20 19.76 26.24
C LYS A 22 32.02 20.30 24.82
N ASN A 23 32.44 19.52 23.83
CA ASN A 23 31.89 19.61 22.49
C ASN A 23 30.36 19.70 22.65
N ALA A 24 29.82 20.91 22.58
CA ALA A 24 28.43 21.07 22.21
C ALA A 24 28.41 20.51 20.80
N GLN A 25 27.98 19.26 20.66
CA GLN A 25 27.43 18.80 19.41
C GLN A 25 26.36 19.83 19.09
N ILE A 26 26.70 20.74 18.18
CA ILE A 26 25.72 21.49 17.44
C ILE A 26 24.92 20.36 16.78
N ASN A 27 23.78 20.03 17.35
CA ASN A 27 22.78 19.27 16.65
C ASN A 27 22.45 20.16 15.46
N GLU A 28 23.11 19.90 14.33
CA GLU A 28 22.66 20.35 13.02
C GLU A 28 21.14 20.18 13.05
N PRO A 29 20.36 21.26 12.89
CA PRO A 29 18.92 21.11 12.82
C PRO A 29 18.69 20.05 11.76
N LYS A 30 17.95 18.98 12.08
CA LYS A 30 17.65 17.92 11.11
C LYS A 30 17.08 18.62 9.88
N THR A 31 17.90 18.81 8.86
CA THR A 31 17.48 19.44 7.62
C THR A 31 16.54 18.43 7.01
N HIS A 32 15.27 18.78 6.92
CA HIS A 32 14.33 17.95 6.17
C HIS A 32 14.91 17.74 4.76
N PRO A 33 14.81 16.52 4.21
CA PRO A 33 15.24 16.29 2.84
C PRO A 33 14.58 17.31 1.92
N GLU A 34 15.34 17.83 0.97
CA GLU A 34 14.85 18.83 0.02
C GLU A 34 13.73 18.21 -0.82
N ILE A 35 12.55 18.84 -0.81
CA ILE A 35 11.43 18.44 -1.67
C ILE A 35 11.82 18.85 -3.09
N GLN A 36 12.32 17.90 -3.88
CA GLN A 36 12.81 18.20 -5.23
C GLN A 36 11.73 18.76 -6.15
N ARG A 37 10.48 18.33 -5.95
CA ARG A 37 9.27 18.88 -6.59
C ARG A 37 8.04 18.58 -5.73
N GLU A 38 7.03 19.45 -5.78
CA GLU A 38 5.72 19.18 -5.19
C GLU A 38 5.12 17.91 -5.83
N PHE A 39 4.59 16.98 -5.01
CA PHE A 39 3.90 15.80 -5.50
C PHE A 39 2.47 16.16 -5.92
N ARG A 40 2.14 15.92 -7.20
CA ARG A 40 0.84 16.25 -7.80
C ARG A 40 0.33 15.02 -8.50
N ALA A 41 -0.48 14.24 -7.79
CA ALA A 41 -0.98 12.96 -8.25
C ALA A 41 -2.50 12.92 -8.30
N ALA A 42 -3.03 12.04 -9.14
CA ALA A 42 -4.43 11.66 -9.15
C ALA A 42 -4.56 10.15 -8.96
N TRP A 43 -5.53 9.72 -8.16
CA TRP A 43 -5.95 8.34 -8.10
C TRP A 43 -6.78 7.98 -9.32
N VAL A 44 -6.50 6.82 -9.91
CA VAL A 44 -7.30 6.18 -10.95
C VAL A 44 -7.80 4.85 -10.38
N ALA A 45 -9.06 4.85 -9.94
CA ALA A 45 -9.74 3.71 -9.35
C ALA A 45 -10.28 2.76 -10.42
N THR A 46 -10.10 1.46 -10.18
CA THR A 46 -10.56 0.38 -11.05
C THR A 46 -11.69 -0.42 -10.41
N VAL A 47 -11.80 -0.42 -9.09
CA VAL A 47 -12.95 -0.95 -8.36
C VAL A 47 -14.24 -0.28 -8.83
N ASP A 48 -15.27 -1.10 -9.08
CA ASP A 48 -16.58 -0.67 -9.60
C ASP A 48 -16.48 0.18 -10.87
N ASN A 49 -15.37 0.05 -11.61
CA ASN A 49 -15.07 0.82 -12.83
C ASN A 49 -15.22 2.34 -12.64
N ILE A 50 -14.88 2.88 -11.46
CA ILE A 50 -15.07 4.30 -11.10
C ILE A 50 -14.34 5.24 -12.08
N ASN A 51 -13.12 4.89 -12.48
CA ASN A 51 -12.35 5.69 -13.44
C ASN A 51 -11.94 4.89 -14.67
N TRP A 52 -11.38 3.68 -14.49
CA TRP A 52 -10.86 2.91 -15.61
C TRP A 52 -10.91 1.38 -15.37
N PRO A 53 -11.16 0.57 -16.41
CA PRO A 53 -11.82 0.98 -17.65
C PRO A 53 -13.24 1.47 -17.34
N SER A 54 -13.87 2.24 -18.24
CA SER A 54 -15.19 2.84 -17.98
C SER A 54 -16.32 1.82 -17.81
N SER A 55 -16.07 0.57 -18.20
CA SER A 55 -16.92 -0.61 -17.97
C SER A 55 -16.05 -1.87 -18.07
N PRO A 56 -16.45 -2.98 -17.44
CA PRO A 56 -15.74 -4.24 -17.61
C PRO A 56 -16.05 -4.85 -18.98
N GLY A 57 -15.11 -5.62 -19.55
CA GLY A 57 -15.31 -6.31 -20.83
C GLY A 57 -15.20 -5.41 -22.07
N LEU A 58 -14.70 -4.18 -21.93
CA LEU A 58 -14.43 -3.32 -23.07
C LEU A 58 -13.34 -3.92 -23.97
N PRO A 59 -13.41 -3.72 -25.30
CA PRO A 59 -12.33 -4.13 -26.19
C PRO A 59 -11.00 -3.51 -25.76
N VAL A 60 -9.90 -4.24 -25.86
CA VAL A 60 -8.56 -3.78 -25.42
C VAL A 60 -8.17 -2.43 -26.02
N ALA A 61 -8.46 -2.19 -27.30
CA ALA A 61 -8.19 -0.91 -27.93
C ALA A 61 -8.95 0.27 -27.27
N VAL A 62 -10.14 0.02 -26.72
CA VAL A 62 -10.93 1.02 -25.98
C VAL A 62 -10.32 1.24 -24.59
N GLN A 63 -9.97 0.16 -23.89
CA GLN A 63 -9.29 0.25 -22.59
C GLN A 63 -7.99 1.08 -22.69
N GLN A 64 -7.15 0.78 -23.68
CA GLN A 64 -5.92 1.52 -23.95
C GLN A 64 -6.20 2.99 -24.29
N LYS A 65 -7.21 3.27 -25.13
CA LYS A 65 -7.60 4.64 -25.48
C LYS A 65 -8.03 5.44 -24.26
N GLU A 66 -8.85 4.88 -23.39
CA GLU A 66 -9.30 5.54 -22.16
C GLU A 66 -8.14 5.81 -21.19
N ALA A 67 -7.20 4.86 -21.07
CA ALA A 67 -5.99 5.05 -20.25
C ALA A 67 -5.13 6.20 -20.78
N LEU A 68 -4.93 6.29 -22.10
CA LEU A 68 -4.20 7.39 -22.73
C LEU A 68 -4.88 8.74 -22.50
N GLU A 69 -6.21 8.81 -22.62
CA GLU A 69 -6.98 10.04 -22.37
C GLU A 69 -6.84 10.52 -20.91
N LEU A 70 -6.82 9.58 -19.94
CA LEU A 70 -6.56 9.91 -18.54
C LEU A 70 -5.13 10.42 -18.33
N LEU A 71 -4.13 9.74 -18.89
CA LEU A 71 -2.73 10.15 -18.75
C LEU A 71 -2.43 11.49 -19.43
N ASP A 72 -3.00 11.73 -20.61
CA ASP A 72 -2.93 13.02 -21.32
C ASP A 72 -3.56 14.14 -20.47
N LEU A 73 -4.74 13.89 -19.89
CA LEU A 73 -5.40 14.84 -19.00
C LEU A 73 -4.52 15.21 -17.80
N LEU A 74 -3.87 14.23 -17.17
CA LEU A 74 -2.97 14.46 -16.05
C LEU A 74 -1.76 15.30 -16.48
N ALA A 75 -1.11 14.93 -17.58
CA ALA A 75 0.05 15.65 -18.11
C ALA A 75 -0.29 17.11 -18.47
N ASP A 76 -1.41 17.33 -19.19
CA ASP A 76 -1.87 18.67 -19.60
C ASP A 76 -2.22 19.58 -18.40
N ASN A 77 -2.60 18.98 -17.26
CA ASN A 77 -2.89 19.70 -16.02
C ASN A 77 -1.70 19.75 -15.05
N ASN A 78 -0.48 19.47 -15.52
CA ASN A 78 0.76 19.52 -14.76
C ASN A 78 0.81 18.55 -13.57
N PHE A 79 0.05 17.46 -13.59
CA PHE A 79 0.32 16.35 -12.66
C PHE A 79 1.68 15.75 -12.98
N ASN A 80 2.27 15.09 -11.99
CA ASN A 80 3.59 14.46 -12.13
C ASN A 80 3.63 13.01 -11.67
N ALA A 81 2.49 12.47 -11.23
CA ALA A 81 2.30 11.08 -10.91
C ALA A 81 0.85 10.65 -11.14
N VAL A 82 0.65 9.35 -11.37
CA VAL A 82 -0.65 8.67 -11.33
C VAL A 82 -0.59 7.56 -10.29
N ILE A 83 -1.64 7.46 -9.46
CA ILE A 83 -1.79 6.38 -8.49
C ILE A 83 -2.84 5.41 -9.03
N PHE A 84 -2.39 4.31 -9.64
CA PHE A 84 -3.24 3.43 -10.44
C PHE A 84 -3.64 2.16 -9.66
N GLN A 85 -4.94 1.91 -9.49
CA GLN A 85 -5.42 0.76 -8.73
C GLN A 85 -5.22 -0.56 -9.50
N VAL A 86 -4.19 -1.32 -9.14
CA VAL A 86 -3.86 -2.60 -9.80
C VAL A 86 -4.46 -3.81 -9.08
N ARG A 87 -4.83 -3.65 -7.81
CA ARG A 87 -5.41 -4.70 -6.95
C ARG A 87 -6.64 -4.20 -6.18
N PRO A 88 -7.84 -4.20 -6.78
CA PRO A 88 -9.04 -3.67 -6.16
C PRO A 88 -9.73 -4.63 -5.17
N GLN A 89 -9.68 -5.95 -5.39
CA GLN A 89 -10.35 -6.95 -4.54
C GLN A 89 -9.64 -8.32 -4.56
N ALA A 90 -8.34 -8.36 -4.25
CA ALA A 90 -7.52 -9.57 -4.31
C ALA A 90 -7.51 -10.26 -5.69
N ASP A 91 -7.53 -9.40 -6.71
CA ASP A 91 -7.46 -9.71 -8.12
C ASP A 91 -6.52 -8.71 -8.81
N ALA A 92 -6.02 -9.04 -9.99
CA ALA A 92 -4.93 -8.33 -10.64
C ALA A 92 -5.35 -7.70 -11.97
N LEU A 93 -5.00 -6.42 -12.18
CA LEU A 93 -5.05 -5.76 -13.49
C LEU A 93 -3.70 -5.89 -14.23
N TYR A 94 -3.04 -7.03 -14.04
CA TYR A 94 -1.73 -7.38 -14.60
C TYR A 94 -1.60 -8.90 -14.59
N GLU A 95 -0.66 -9.45 -15.37
CA GLU A 95 -0.44 -10.90 -15.36
C GLU A 95 0.18 -11.32 -14.03
N SER A 96 -0.51 -12.21 -13.30
CA SER A 96 -0.10 -12.66 -11.97
C SER A 96 -0.25 -14.17 -11.84
N GLU A 97 0.74 -14.82 -11.20
CA GLU A 97 0.65 -16.22 -10.78
C GLU A 97 0.03 -16.37 -9.38
N LEU A 98 -0.14 -15.25 -8.65
CA LEU A 98 -0.59 -15.23 -7.25
C LEU A 98 -2.08 -14.94 -7.11
N GLU A 99 -2.64 -14.16 -8.03
CA GLU A 99 -4.01 -13.66 -7.98
C GLU A 99 -4.68 -13.70 -9.36
N PRO A 100 -5.99 -13.97 -9.44
CA PRO A 100 -6.68 -14.05 -10.71
C PRO A 100 -6.78 -12.66 -11.37
N TRP A 101 -6.94 -12.66 -12.70
CA TRP A 101 -7.28 -11.43 -13.44
C TRP A 101 -8.55 -10.77 -12.88
N SER A 102 -8.55 -9.44 -12.83
CA SER A 102 -9.64 -8.68 -12.24
C SER A 102 -10.92 -8.74 -13.07
N TYR A 103 -12.04 -8.97 -12.37
CA TYR A 103 -13.38 -8.86 -12.94
C TYR A 103 -13.61 -7.50 -13.63
N TYR A 104 -13.06 -6.42 -13.07
CA TYR A 104 -13.27 -5.06 -13.58
C TYR A 104 -12.63 -4.82 -14.96
N LEU A 105 -11.79 -5.74 -15.43
CA LEU A 105 -11.15 -5.66 -16.74
C LEU A 105 -11.99 -6.36 -17.83
N THR A 106 -12.44 -7.59 -17.57
CA THR A 106 -13.04 -8.47 -18.59
C THR A 106 -14.51 -8.83 -18.35
N ALA A 107 -15.05 -8.49 -17.18
CA ALA A 107 -16.32 -8.97 -16.65
C ALA A 107 -16.32 -10.46 -16.25
N GLU A 108 -15.16 -11.13 -16.25
CA GLU A 108 -14.97 -12.50 -15.79
C GLU A 108 -13.67 -12.62 -14.99
N GLN A 109 -13.77 -12.89 -13.68
CA GLN A 109 -12.58 -13.00 -12.83
C GLN A 109 -11.73 -14.21 -13.25
N GLY A 110 -10.43 -13.97 -13.41
CA GLY A 110 -9.47 -14.97 -13.89
C GLY A 110 -9.29 -14.99 -15.40
N GLU A 111 -10.10 -14.25 -16.17
CA GLU A 111 -9.92 -14.13 -17.62
C GLU A 111 -8.98 -12.97 -17.98
N ALA A 112 -7.96 -13.27 -18.78
CA ALA A 112 -7.05 -12.28 -19.35
C ALA A 112 -7.74 -11.45 -20.44
N PRO A 113 -7.36 -10.18 -20.66
CA PRO A 113 -7.91 -9.38 -21.75
C PRO A 113 -7.60 -9.99 -23.13
N PHE A 114 -8.50 -9.79 -24.11
CA PHE A 114 -8.32 -10.28 -25.48
C PHE A 114 -8.54 -9.18 -26.55
N PRO A 115 -7.63 -9.01 -27.53
CA PRO A 115 -6.30 -9.63 -27.65
C PRO A 115 -5.41 -9.33 -26.44
N TYR A 116 -4.54 -10.26 -26.07
CA TYR A 116 -3.72 -10.12 -24.87
C TYR A 116 -2.88 -8.84 -24.86
N TYR A 117 -2.87 -8.19 -23.70
CA TYR A 117 -1.90 -7.18 -23.28
C TYR A 117 -1.79 -7.23 -21.76
N ASP A 118 -0.64 -6.83 -21.21
CA ASP A 118 -0.51 -6.57 -19.77
C ASP A 118 -0.91 -5.11 -19.51
N PRO A 119 -2.01 -4.84 -18.78
CA PRO A 119 -2.44 -3.47 -18.54
C PRO A 119 -1.48 -2.67 -17.67
N LEU A 120 -0.85 -3.27 -16.65
CA LEU A 120 0.07 -2.54 -15.79
C LEU A 120 1.32 -2.10 -16.57
N GLU A 121 1.90 -2.99 -17.37
CA GLU A 121 3.03 -2.62 -18.25
C GLU A 121 2.65 -1.47 -19.19
N PHE A 122 1.47 -1.54 -19.83
CA PHE A 122 0.97 -0.49 -20.70
C PHE A 122 0.82 0.86 -19.97
N TRP A 123 0.23 0.85 -18.77
CA TRP A 123 0.04 2.05 -17.96
C TRP A 123 1.38 2.67 -17.55
N ILE A 124 2.37 1.85 -17.18
CA ILE A 124 3.73 2.30 -16.81
C ILE A 124 4.40 2.98 -18.00
N GLU A 125 4.49 2.28 -19.14
CA GLU A 125 5.16 2.81 -20.31
C GLU A 125 4.54 4.14 -20.78
N GLU A 126 3.21 4.22 -20.79
CA GLU A 126 2.49 5.42 -21.26
C GLU A 126 2.54 6.57 -20.25
N ALA A 127 2.58 6.29 -18.94
CA ALA A 127 2.82 7.30 -17.92
C ALA A 127 4.23 7.88 -18.04
N HIS A 128 5.24 7.01 -18.15
CA HIS A 128 6.64 7.41 -18.27
C HIS A 128 6.92 8.23 -19.54
N LYS A 129 6.31 7.88 -20.69
CA LYS A 129 6.37 8.68 -21.93
C LYS A 129 5.91 10.13 -21.74
N ARG A 130 5.07 10.39 -20.73
CA ARG A 130 4.54 11.72 -20.37
C ARG A 130 5.26 12.36 -19.20
N GLY A 131 6.29 11.71 -18.65
CA GLY A 131 7.01 12.20 -17.46
C GLY A 131 6.20 12.11 -16.16
N LEU A 132 5.20 11.23 -16.12
CA LEU A 132 4.43 10.89 -14.92
C LEU A 132 5.08 9.69 -14.24
N GLU A 133 5.29 9.77 -12.93
CA GLU A 133 5.54 8.58 -12.11
C GLU A 133 4.28 7.70 -12.08
N LEU A 134 4.44 6.38 -12.06
CA LEU A 134 3.35 5.45 -11.80
C LEU A 134 3.52 4.76 -10.45
N HIS A 135 2.59 5.05 -9.54
CA HIS A 135 2.50 4.41 -8.23
C HIS A 135 1.38 3.38 -8.30
N VAL A 136 1.68 2.12 -7.99
CA VAL A 136 0.65 1.09 -7.94
C VAL A 136 -0.16 1.21 -6.66
N TRP A 137 -1.48 1.21 -6.76
CA TRP A 137 -2.40 1.22 -5.64
C TRP A 137 -3.05 -0.15 -5.45
N MET A 138 -3.00 -0.63 -4.23
CA MET A 138 -3.54 -1.93 -3.84
C MET A 138 -4.42 -1.76 -2.60
N ASN A 139 -5.59 -2.38 -2.62
CA ASN A 139 -6.32 -2.65 -1.39
C ASN A 139 -5.69 -3.90 -0.74
N PRO A 140 -5.20 -3.85 0.51
CA PRO A 140 -4.45 -4.97 1.10
C PRO A 140 -5.33 -6.15 1.52
N TYR A 141 -6.53 -5.90 2.05
CA TYR A 141 -7.31 -6.94 2.74
C TYR A 141 -8.70 -7.21 2.15
N ARG A 142 -9.21 -6.38 1.25
CA ARG A 142 -10.47 -6.69 0.55
C ARG A 142 -10.24 -7.90 -0.35
N ALA A 143 -10.96 -8.99 -0.07
CA ALA A 143 -10.92 -10.22 -0.85
C ALA A 143 -12.05 -10.28 -1.89
N HIS A 144 -13.16 -9.56 -1.66
CA HIS A 144 -14.25 -9.44 -2.63
C HIS A 144 -15.07 -8.17 -2.37
N HIS A 145 -15.52 -7.54 -3.46
CA HIS A 145 -16.45 -6.42 -3.45
C HIS A 145 -17.80 -6.87 -4.05
N PRO A 146 -18.96 -6.43 -3.54
CA PRO A 146 -20.29 -6.79 -4.07
C PRO A 146 -20.57 -6.38 -5.53
N LYS A 147 -19.61 -5.69 -6.17
CA LYS A 147 -19.65 -5.26 -7.57
C LYS A 147 -18.60 -5.98 -8.42
N GLY A 148 -17.92 -6.95 -7.83
CA GLY A 148 -16.82 -7.71 -8.43
C GLY A 148 -17.26 -8.99 -9.14
N GLY A 149 -18.53 -9.09 -9.54
CA GLY A 149 -19.11 -10.31 -10.09
C GLY A 149 -19.40 -11.38 -9.03
N GLU A 150 -19.65 -12.60 -9.49
CA GLU A 150 -19.78 -13.77 -8.62
C GLU A 150 -18.39 -14.22 -8.13
N VAL A 151 -18.34 -14.80 -6.93
CA VAL A 151 -17.10 -15.41 -6.41
C VAL A 151 -16.76 -16.64 -7.28
N SER A 152 -15.73 -16.53 -8.11
CA SER A 152 -15.29 -17.61 -9.00
C SER A 152 -14.51 -18.70 -8.26
N GLU A 153 -14.34 -19.87 -8.89
CA GLU A 153 -13.51 -20.96 -8.35
C GLU A 153 -12.03 -20.58 -8.21
N THR A 154 -11.56 -19.59 -8.98
CA THR A 154 -10.18 -19.07 -8.94
C THR A 154 -10.00 -17.93 -7.93
N SER A 155 -11.10 -17.42 -7.35
CA SER A 155 -11.08 -16.37 -6.34
C SER A 155 -10.30 -16.80 -5.10
N LEU A 156 -9.60 -15.85 -4.46
CA LEU A 156 -8.92 -16.12 -3.19
C LEU A 156 -9.91 -16.41 -2.06
N VAL A 157 -11.16 -15.93 -2.16
CA VAL A 157 -12.26 -16.34 -1.28
C VAL A 157 -12.44 -17.86 -1.25
N GLN A 158 -12.27 -18.53 -2.39
CA GLN A 158 -12.38 -19.99 -2.49
C GLN A 158 -11.04 -20.67 -2.17
N THR A 159 -9.95 -20.20 -2.77
CA THR A 159 -8.65 -20.88 -2.72
C THR A 159 -7.87 -20.65 -1.42
N LYS A 160 -8.22 -19.61 -0.65
CA LYS A 160 -7.64 -19.24 0.65
C LYS A 160 -8.72 -18.96 1.70
N SER A 161 -9.81 -19.72 1.66
CA SER A 161 -11.00 -19.53 2.50
C SER A 161 -10.72 -19.51 4.02
N GLU A 162 -9.63 -20.13 4.47
CA GLU A 162 -9.19 -20.14 5.86
C GLU A 162 -8.65 -18.80 6.36
N LEU A 163 -8.30 -17.90 5.44
CA LEU A 163 -7.75 -16.57 5.72
C LEU A 163 -8.80 -15.46 5.64
N ILE A 164 -9.99 -15.77 5.12
CA ILE A 164 -10.98 -14.77 4.69
C ILE A 164 -12.29 -14.98 5.44
N VAL A 165 -12.91 -13.87 5.80
CA VAL A 165 -14.23 -13.83 6.42
C VAL A 165 -15.22 -13.09 5.53
N GLU A 166 -16.45 -13.59 5.50
CA GLU A 166 -17.58 -12.91 4.86
C GLU A 166 -18.15 -11.84 5.80
N LEU A 167 -18.46 -10.67 5.25
CA LEU A 167 -19.15 -9.59 5.94
C LEU A 167 -20.61 -9.53 5.50
N GLN A 168 -21.49 -8.99 6.35
CA GLN A 168 -22.94 -9.07 6.14
C GLN A 168 -23.49 -8.36 4.89
N ASN A 169 -22.71 -7.48 4.27
CA ASN A 169 -23.15 -6.73 3.09
C ASN A 169 -22.58 -7.30 1.78
N GLY A 170 -22.06 -8.53 1.79
CA GLY A 170 -21.51 -9.23 0.64
C GLY A 170 -20.04 -8.92 0.34
N TYR A 171 -19.37 -8.14 1.18
CA TYR A 171 -17.91 -8.00 1.10
C TYR A 171 -17.24 -9.22 1.73
N TRP A 172 -16.05 -9.54 1.24
CA TRP A 172 -15.16 -10.53 1.86
C TRP A 172 -13.83 -9.87 2.19
N TRP A 173 -13.24 -10.28 3.30
CA TRP A 173 -12.07 -9.62 3.85
C TRP A 173 -11.07 -10.63 4.38
N PHE A 174 -9.80 -10.48 4.04
CA PHE A 174 -8.73 -11.17 4.72
C PHE A 174 -8.70 -10.76 6.20
N ASP A 175 -8.46 -11.72 7.09
CA ASP A 175 -8.13 -11.43 8.47
C ASP A 175 -6.71 -10.86 8.54
N PRO A 176 -6.51 -9.57 8.87
CA PRO A 176 -5.19 -8.93 8.88
C PRO A 176 -4.25 -9.51 9.95
N SER A 177 -4.79 -10.22 10.94
CA SER A 177 -4.02 -10.77 12.05
C SER A 177 -3.31 -12.08 11.74
N LEU A 178 -3.67 -12.74 10.64
CA LEU A 178 -3.06 -13.99 10.23
C LEU A 178 -1.73 -13.74 9.53
N LYS A 179 -0.72 -14.54 9.87
CA LYS A 179 0.62 -14.41 9.30
C LYS A 179 0.59 -14.69 7.79
N GLU A 180 -0.21 -15.66 7.36
CA GLU A 180 -0.37 -16.06 5.97
C GLU A 180 -1.05 -14.98 5.12
N THR A 181 -1.96 -14.19 5.70
CA THR A 181 -2.51 -12.98 5.05
C THR A 181 -1.40 -11.97 4.78
N GLN A 182 -0.56 -11.71 5.77
CA GLN A 182 0.54 -10.75 5.66
C GLN A 182 1.60 -11.24 4.66
N ASP A 183 1.96 -12.52 4.71
CA ASP A 183 2.91 -13.13 3.80
C ASP A 183 2.40 -13.07 2.35
N HIS A 184 1.13 -13.38 2.10
CA HIS A 184 0.51 -13.25 0.77
C HIS A 184 0.57 -11.81 0.26
N GLY A 185 0.21 -10.83 1.10
CA GLY A 185 0.29 -9.41 0.72
C GLY A 185 1.72 -8.98 0.36
N VAL A 186 2.72 -9.44 1.12
CA VAL A 186 4.14 -9.19 0.83
C VAL A 186 4.57 -9.86 -0.47
N GLU A 187 4.16 -11.10 -0.72
CA GLU A 187 4.46 -11.83 -1.96
C GLU A 187 3.93 -11.09 -3.19
N VAL A 188 2.69 -10.60 -3.15
CA VAL A 188 2.09 -9.83 -4.24
C VAL A 188 2.84 -8.52 -4.49
N VAL A 189 3.15 -7.75 -3.43
CA VAL A 189 3.95 -6.52 -3.57
C VAL A 189 5.33 -6.81 -4.16
N MET A 190 6.00 -7.85 -3.66
CA MET A 190 7.34 -8.22 -4.10
C MET A 190 7.37 -8.77 -5.52
N ASP A 191 6.30 -9.42 -5.98
CA ASP A 191 6.15 -9.82 -7.37
C ASP A 191 6.09 -8.60 -8.29
N ILE A 192 5.24 -7.62 -7.98
CA ILE A 192 5.12 -6.38 -8.77
C ILE A 192 6.47 -5.63 -8.81
N VAL A 193 7.07 -5.40 -7.65
CA VAL A 193 8.36 -4.65 -7.53
C VAL A 193 9.50 -5.31 -8.32
N LYS A 194 9.47 -6.64 -8.50
CA LYS A 194 10.52 -7.34 -9.25
C LYS A 194 10.31 -7.31 -10.75
N ARG A 195 9.06 -7.19 -11.22
CA ARG A 195 8.71 -7.37 -12.62
C ARG A 195 8.42 -6.08 -13.38
N TYR A 196 7.93 -5.06 -12.69
CA TYR A 196 7.46 -3.82 -13.31
C TYR A 196 8.29 -2.61 -12.88
N ASP A 197 8.51 -1.67 -13.79
CA ASP A 197 9.25 -0.42 -13.55
C ASP A 197 8.36 0.63 -12.86
N ILE A 198 7.90 0.31 -11.65
CA ILE A 198 7.02 1.18 -10.85
C ILE A 198 7.83 2.22 -10.06
N ASP A 199 7.22 3.38 -9.82
CA ASP A 199 7.82 4.48 -9.06
C ASP A 199 7.42 4.47 -7.58
N GLY A 200 6.36 3.74 -7.22
CA GLY A 200 5.90 3.63 -5.84
C GLY A 200 4.82 2.58 -5.63
N VAL A 201 4.66 2.18 -4.35
CA VAL A 201 3.57 1.31 -3.88
C VAL A 201 2.71 2.10 -2.91
N HIS A 202 1.39 2.04 -3.10
CA HIS A 202 0.40 2.81 -2.37
C HIS A 202 -0.68 1.88 -1.81
N PHE A 203 -0.91 1.96 -0.50
CA PHE A 203 -2.11 1.42 0.13
C PHE A 203 -3.02 2.58 0.52
N ASP A 204 -4.31 2.42 0.27
CA ASP A 204 -5.32 3.40 0.64
C ASP A 204 -5.75 3.22 2.11
N ASP A 205 -7.02 3.45 2.41
CA ASP A 205 -7.59 3.55 3.76
C ASP A 205 -8.24 2.25 4.27
N TYR A 206 -8.22 1.16 3.50
CA TYR A 206 -8.91 -0.09 3.87
C TYR A 206 -7.99 -1.07 4.61
N PHE A 207 -7.99 -0.97 5.95
CA PHE A 207 -7.31 -1.92 6.84
C PHE A 207 -8.29 -2.98 7.37
N TYR A 208 -8.67 -2.91 8.65
CA TYR A 208 -9.94 -3.52 9.08
C TYR A 208 -11.10 -2.79 8.40
N PRO A 209 -12.20 -3.49 8.04
CA PRO A 209 -13.27 -2.89 7.25
C PRO A 209 -14.00 -1.81 8.06
N TYR A 210 -14.56 -0.83 7.35
CA TYR A 210 -15.47 0.13 7.97
C TYR A 210 -16.67 -0.61 8.59
N PRO A 211 -17.17 -0.19 9.77
CA PRO A 211 -18.31 -0.86 10.43
C PRO A 211 -19.55 -0.98 9.52
N SER A 212 -19.78 0.03 8.67
CA SER A 212 -20.87 0.03 7.68
C SER A 212 -20.76 -1.12 6.66
N TYR A 213 -19.58 -1.72 6.50
CA TYR A 213 -19.39 -2.91 5.67
C TYR A 213 -19.80 -4.21 6.36
N ASN A 214 -20.13 -4.17 7.65
CA ASN A 214 -20.60 -5.34 8.38
C ASN A 214 -21.89 -5.05 9.16
N ASN A 215 -22.74 -4.15 8.65
CA ASN A 215 -23.96 -3.68 9.34
C ASN A 215 -23.71 -3.22 10.78
N ASP A 216 -22.59 -2.54 11.00
CA ASP A 216 -22.11 -2.08 12.31
C ASP A 216 -21.78 -3.19 13.33
N GLU A 217 -21.77 -4.46 12.92
CA GLU A 217 -21.24 -5.57 13.72
C GLU A 217 -19.70 -5.60 13.72
N ASP A 218 -19.13 -6.11 14.80
CA ASP A 218 -17.67 -6.23 14.94
C ASP A 218 -17.08 -7.19 13.89
N PHE A 219 -15.82 -6.99 13.53
CA PHE A 219 -15.12 -7.84 12.58
C PHE A 219 -15.03 -9.28 13.11
N PRO A 220 -15.37 -10.31 12.32
CA PRO A 220 -15.52 -11.69 12.79
C PRO A 220 -14.18 -12.44 12.94
N ASP A 221 -13.22 -11.85 13.66
CA ASP A 221 -11.89 -12.40 13.95
C ASP A 221 -11.82 -13.15 15.31
N ASP A 222 -12.95 -13.67 15.82
CA ASP A 222 -12.97 -14.38 17.11
C ASP A 222 -12.03 -15.60 17.12
N LYS A 223 -11.88 -16.28 15.98
CA LYS A 223 -11.00 -17.45 15.86
C LYS A 223 -9.53 -17.08 16.09
N SER A 224 -9.00 -16.14 15.31
CA SER A 224 -7.61 -15.67 15.40
C SER A 224 -7.35 -14.92 16.71
N TRP A 225 -8.35 -14.18 17.22
CA TRP A 225 -8.28 -13.53 18.52
C TRP A 225 -8.13 -14.55 19.67
N ASN A 226 -8.94 -15.60 19.69
CA ASN A 226 -8.84 -16.64 20.71
C ASN A 226 -7.53 -17.42 20.61
N GLU A 227 -7.04 -17.66 19.39
CA GLU A 227 -5.72 -18.26 19.16
C GLU A 227 -4.60 -17.38 19.73
N TYR A 228 -4.61 -16.08 19.43
CA TYR A 228 -3.66 -15.10 20.00
C TYR A 228 -3.66 -15.14 21.54
N LEU A 229 -4.84 -15.15 22.17
CA LEU A 229 -4.97 -15.23 23.63
C LEU A 229 -4.42 -16.56 24.17
N SER A 230 -4.73 -17.68 23.52
CA SER A 230 -4.25 -19.01 23.94
C SER A 230 -2.73 -19.15 23.85
N ASN A 231 -2.09 -18.42 22.94
CA ASN A 231 -0.64 -18.34 22.78
C ASN A 231 0.01 -17.30 23.73
N GLY A 232 -0.73 -16.76 24.69
CA GLY A 232 -0.23 -15.85 25.72
C GLY A 232 -0.25 -14.37 25.33
N GLY A 233 -1.08 -14.01 24.35
CA GLY A 233 -1.35 -12.63 23.95
C GLY A 233 -1.80 -11.74 25.12
N LYS A 234 -1.36 -10.48 25.12
CA LYS A 234 -1.56 -9.53 26.24
C LYS A 234 -2.15 -8.19 25.83
N LEU A 235 -2.19 -7.90 24.53
CA LEU A 235 -2.77 -6.67 24.01
C LEU A 235 -4.29 -6.69 24.20
N SER A 236 -4.91 -5.51 24.26
CA SER A 236 -6.36 -5.42 24.06
C SER A 236 -6.68 -5.85 22.62
N ARG A 237 -7.90 -6.32 22.33
CA ARG A 237 -8.30 -6.72 20.97
C ARG A 237 -8.04 -5.57 19.96
N GLY A 238 -8.33 -4.33 20.36
CA GLY A 238 -8.06 -3.15 19.53
C GLY A 238 -6.57 -2.88 19.29
N ASP A 239 -5.71 -3.05 20.31
CA ASP A 239 -4.26 -2.90 20.14
C ASP A 239 -3.66 -4.04 19.32
N TRP A 240 -4.17 -5.26 19.48
CA TRP A 240 -3.78 -6.41 18.69
C TRP A 240 -4.13 -6.20 17.21
N ARG A 241 -5.37 -5.80 16.90
CA ARG A 241 -5.77 -5.42 15.52
C ARG A 241 -4.89 -4.31 14.93
N ARG A 242 -4.55 -3.28 15.71
CA ARG A 242 -3.61 -2.22 15.26
C ARG A 242 -2.22 -2.78 14.98
N ASN A 243 -1.71 -3.67 15.83
CA ASN A 243 -0.40 -4.29 15.64
C ASN A 243 -0.39 -5.30 14.47
N SER A 244 -1.53 -5.87 14.10
CA SER A 244 -1.65 -6.71 12.91
C SER A 244 -1.52 -5.93 11.60
N VAL A 245 -1.62 -4.60 11.65
CA VAL A 245 -1.53 -3.70 10.48
C VAL A 245 -0.21 -2.92 10.42
N ASN A 246 0.35 -2.52 11.57
CA ASN A 246 1.57 -1.69 11.68
C ASN A 246 2.81 -2.51 12.00
#